data_AF-A0A820FZA5-F1
#
_entry.id   AF-A0A820FZA5-F1
#
_cell.length_a   1.000
_cell.length_b   1.000
_cell.length_c   1.000
_cell.angle_alpha   90.00
_cell.angle_beta   90.00
_cell.angle_gamma   90.00
#
_symmetry.space_group_name_H-M   'P 1'
#
loop_
_entity.id
_entity.type
_entity.pdbx_description
1 polymer ?
#
loop_
_entity_poly.entity_id
_entity_poly.type
_entity_poly.pdbx_seq_one_letter_code
_entity_poly.pdbx_strand_id
1 'polypeptide(L)'
;TTIDPNLFDLSTGHVFHAEILKYQIPFNENENNSNEFITNSDLLLIGFHHAAFDRASRSIFFNDLCFAYNTNAISIEDDDESLQYIDYSIHERLIDMSTSREFWCLQLEEYNLESRLLLPVDRHRSSNDHRSSSVSVTQICFDNETSQSFLDYASIHHVTPFQLGLSILYAFLFKLSHGENDLCISCLNANRYRNELQNLIGMFVSTLPYRIQLNSHWSFDELVEYVREKCLSVLEHSHYPLQHILANLHVNQSRISFLETVYDFITISPQSDGLSLDGGSFKQMSFEQSFEVAKFDFSLTFVYNPLLENNRLSFRLTCSHDLFDESTVRNVGRRLEYCFQQLFSSNENTNMIDTYFTSISNINLILPEETEELEDAIFCRQSHIINEGMFN
;
A
#
# COMPACT_ATOMS: atom_id res chain seq x y z
N THR A 1 3.14 5.75 37.13
CA THR A 1 3.36 5.28 35.76
C THR A 1 1.99 5.14 35.11
N THR A 2 1.42 6.27 34.71
CA THR A 2 0.16 6.30 33.98
C THR A 2 0.46 5.83 32.56
N ILE A 3 0.06 4.60 32.25
CA ILE A 3 -0.01 4.11 30.87
C ILE A 3 -0.95 5.10 30.17
N ASP A 4 -0.50 5.67 29.05
CA ASP A 4 -1.33 6.50 28.19
C ASP A 4 -2.61 5.70 27.87
N PRO A 5 -3.82 6.20 28.18
CA PRO A 5 -5.07 5.47 27.99
C PRO A 5 -5.31 5.08 26.52
N ASN A 6 -4.56 5.66 25.58
CA ASN A 6 -4.61 5.32 24.17
C ASN A 6 -3.70 4.12 23.78
N LEU A 7 -2.88 3.62 24.71
CA LEU A 7 -2.03 2.45 24.48
C LEU A 7 -2.74 1.18 24.95
N PHE A 8 -2.80 0.17 24.08
CA PHE A 8 -3.33 -1.14 24.42
C PHE A 8 -2.35 -1.89 25.35
N ASP A 9 -2.84 -2.33 26.51
CA ASP A 9 -2.15 -3.35 27.32
C ASP A 9 -2.65 -4.74 26.92
N LEU A 10 -1.93 -5.39 26.01
CA LEU A 10 -2.28 -6.71 25.50
C LEU A 10 -2.31 -7.80 26.56
N SER A 11 -1.68 -7.60 27.72
CA SER A 11 -1.72 -8.57 28.82
C SER A 11 -3.13 -8.72 29.42
N THR A 12 -4.00 -7.72 29.22
CA THR A 12 -5.40 -7.72 29.66
C THR A 12 -6.33 -8.47 28.71
N GLY A 13 -5.87 -8.78 27.50
CA GLY A 13 -6.68 -9.38 26.43
C GLY A 13 -7.56 -8.40 25.64
N HIS A 14 -7.59 -7.11 26.00
CA HIS A 14 -8.31 -6.10 25.21
C HIS A 14 -7.53 -5.76 23.93
N VAL A 15 -8.12 -6.09 22.78
CA VAL A 15 -7.51 -5.89 21.45
C VAL A 15 -8.27 -4.89 20.58
N PHE A 16 -9.39 -4.37 21.08
CA PHE A 16 -10.10 -3.25 20.48
C PHE A 16 -10.73 -2.39 21.59
N HIS A 17 -11.01 -1.13 21.27
CA HIS A 17 -11.68 -0.17 22.14
C HIS A 17 -12.71 0.60 21.31
N ALA A 18 -13.85 0.92 21.92
CA ALA A 18 -14.90 1.72 21.30
C ALA A 18 -15.38 2.80 22.30
N GLU A 19 -15.49 4.04 21.82
CA GLU A 19 -15.93 5.20 22.59
C GLU A 19 -16.92 6.03 21.77
N ILE A 20 -17.96 6.54 22.41
CA ILE A 20 -18.89 7.51 21.81
C ILE A 20 -18.54 8.89 22.37
N LEU A 21 -18.05 9.76 21.49
CA LEU A 21 -17.77 11.16 21.82
C LEU A 21 -19.03 11.99 21.55
N LYS A 22 -19.70 12.42 22.62
CA LYS A 22 -20.90 13.26 22.49
C LYS A 22 -20.53 14.72 22.34
N TYR A 23 -21.07 15.38 21.32
CA TYR A 23 -20.90 16.81 21.14
C TYR A 23 -21.90 17.57 22.00
N GLN A 24 -21.50 17.93 23.22
CA GLN A 24 -22.33 18.76 24.09
C GLN A 24 -22.17 20.24 23.71
N ILE A 25 -23.29 20.88 23.35
CA ILE A 25 -23.38 22.35 23.32
C ILE A 25 -23.33 22.82 24.78
N PRO A 26 -22.40 23.70 25.17
CA PRO A 26 -22.39 24.24 26.52
C PRO A 26 -23.65 25.11 26.69
N PHE A 27 -24.51 24.71 27.62
CA PHE A 27 -25.78 25.33 28.05
C PHE A 27 -27.05 24.98 27.25
N ASN A 28 -27.81 24.02 27.77
CA ASN A 28 -29.25 24.19 28.00
C ASN A 28 -29.73 23.26 29.13
N GLU A 29 -30.12 23.84 30.26
CA GLU A 29 -30.48 23.15 31.53
C GLU A 29 -31.81 22.35 31.49
N ASN A 30 -32.36 22.01 30.32
CA ASN A 30 -33.75 21.51 30.23
C ASN A 30 -33.97 20.25 29.36
N GLU A 31 -33.00 19.35 29.21
CA GLU A 31 -33.25 18.05 28.58
C GLU A 31 -32.61 16.89 29.32
N ASN A 32 -33.33 16.36 30.31
CA ASN A 32 -32.92 15.14 31.03
C ASN A 32 -33.03 13.84 30.20
N ASN A 33 -33.47 13.90 28.93
CA ASN A 33 -33.67 12.73 28.06
C ASN A 33 -32.81 12.73 26.78
N SER A 34 -32.07 13.79 26.44
CA SER A 34 -31.28 13.83 25.19
C SER A 34 -29.91 13.13 25.28
N ASN A 35 -29.54 12.62 26.46
CA ASN A 35 -28.29 11.89 26.66
C ASN A 35 -28.35 10.40 26.31
N GLU A 36 -29.52 9.80 26.00
CA GLU A 36 -29.60 8.37 25.67
C GLU A 36 -29.28 8.05 24.20
N PHE A 37 -29.58 8.95 23.26
CA PHE A 37 -29.40 8.70 21.83
C PHE A 37 -28.12 9.33 21.26
N ILE A 38 -27.61 8.75 20.17
CA ILE A 38 -26.53 9.32 19.35
C ILE A 38 -27.16 10.32 18.39
N THR A 39 -26.54 11.50 18.26
CA THR A 39 -26.95 12.56 17.33
C THR A 39 -25.99 12.68 16.16
N ASN A 40 -26.38 13.40 15.11
CA ASN A 40 -25.54 13.64 13.93
C ASN A 40 -24.23 14.39 14.22
N SER A 41 -24.09 14.97 15.41
CA SER A 41 -22.90 15.69 15.85
C SER A 41 -21.95 14.84 16.69
N ASP A 42 -22.38 13.64 17.09
CA ASP A 42 -21.57 12.73 17.89
C ASP A 42 -20.63 11.91 17.00
N LEU A 43 -19.53 11.45 17.58
CA LEU A 43 -18.54 10.62 16.89
C LEU A 43 -18.45 9.26 17.57
N LEU A 44 -18.37 8.21 16.76
CA LEU A 44 -18.01 6.87 17.21
C LEU A 44 -16.53 6.63 16.90
N LEU A 45 -15.72 6.49 17.94
CA LEU A 45 -14.30 6.16 17.84
C LEU A 45 -14.12 4.67 18.11
N ILE A 46 -13.52 3.94 17.17
CA ILE A 46 -13.15 2.54 17.36
C ILE A 46 -11.67 2.37 17.02
N GLY A 47 -10.90 1.91 18.01
CA GLY A 47 -9.49 1.57 17.87
C GLY A 47 -9.31 0.05 17.84
N PHE A 48 -8.50 -0.45 16.91
CA PHE A 48 -8.14 -1.87 16.82
C PHE A 48 -6.63 -2.02 17.00
N HIS A 49 -6.21 -2.99 17.81
CA HIS A 49 -4.82 -3.37 17.89
C HIS A 49 -4.46 -4.33 16.75
N HIS A 50 -3.45 -3.98 15.96
CA HIS A 50 -3.07 -4.73 14.76
C HIS A 50 -2.56 -6.16 15.05
N ALA A 51 -2.26 -6.50 16.31
CA ALA A 51 -1.92 -7.88 16.69
C ALA A 51 -3.10 -8.87 16.53
N ALA A 52 -4.34 -8.38 16.51
CA ALA A 52 -5.54 -9.21 16.38
C ALA A 52 -6.38 -8.87 15.14
N PHE A 53 -6.22 -7.68 14.55
CA PHE A 53 -7.01 -7.22 13.41
C PHE A 53 -6.11 -6.87 12.23
N ASP A 54 -6.34 -7.54 11.10
CA ASP A 54 -5.89 -7.07 9.79
C ASP A 54 -6.94 -6.15 9.11
N ARG A 55 -6.66 -5.71 7.88
CA ARG A 55 -7.56 -4.82 7.13
C ARG A 55 -8.95 -5.44 6.93
N ALA A 56 -9.02 -6.70 6.54
CA ALA A 56 -10.26 -7.41 6.25
C ALA A 56 -11.09 -7.64 7.52
N SER A 57 -10.43 -7.93 8.64
CA SER A 57 -11.06 -8.11 9.96
C SER A 57 -11.89 -6.92 10.38
N ARG A 58 -11.49 -5.68 10.00
CA ARG A 58 -12.27 -4.48 10.31
C ARG A 58 -13.61 -4.48 9.58
N SER A 59 -13.62 -4.83 8.29
CA SER A 59 -14.86 -4.91 7.51
C SER A 59 -15.79 -6.02 8.03
N ILE A 60 -15.22 -7.17 8.41
CA ILE A 60 -15.98 -8.27 9.04
C ILE A 60 -16.60 -7.79 10.35
N PHE A 61 -15.79 -7.16 11.23
CA PHE A 61 -16.27 -6.61 12.50
C PHE A 61 -17.44 -5.63 12.33
N PHE A 62 -17.34 -4.70 11.36
CA PHE A 62 -18.43 -3.75 11.12
C PHE A 62 -19.68 -4.42 10.57
N ASN A 63 -19.55 -5.42 9.70
CA ASN A 63 -20.69 -6.19 9.19
C ASN A 63 -21.39 -6.95 10.31
N ASP A 64 -20.62 -7.63 11.17
CA ASP A 64 -21.16 -8.37 12.32
C ASP A 64 -21.80 -7.43 13.33
N LEU A 65 -21.19 -6.26 13.59
CA LEU A 65 -21.76 -5.23 14.46
C LEU A 65 -23.09 -4.70 13.90
N CYS A 66 -23.16 -4.40 12.60
CA CYS A 66 -24.40 -3.97 11.95
C CYS A 66 -25.48 -5.04 12.08
N PHE A 67 -25.14 -6.30 11.81
CA PHE A 67 -26.09 -7.40 11.92
C PHE A 67 -26.59 -7.55 13.35
N ALA A 68 -25.68 -7.60 14.32
CA ALA A 68 -26.01 -7.80 15.72
C ALA A 68 -26.90 -6.71 16.28
N TYR A 69 -26.57 -5.46 15.96
CA TYR A 69 -27.35 -4.31 16.42
C TYR A 69 -28.74 -4.25 15.79
N ASN A 70 -28.85 -4.46 14.47
CA ASN A 70 -30.12 -4.29 13.75
C ASN A 70 -31.10 -5.45 13.96
N THR A 71 -30.59 -6.67 14.19
CA THR A 71 -31.43 -7.86 14.36
C THR A 71 -31.62 -8.26 15.82
N ASN A 72 -30.81 -7.68 16.72
CA ASN A 72 -30.69 -8.13 18.12
C ASN A 72 -30.39 -9.64 18.23
N ALA A 73 -29.67 -10.18 17.24
CA ALA A 73 -29.26 -11.58 17.13
C ALA A 73 -27.78 -11.66 16.74
N ILE A 74 -27.07 -12.70 17.14
CA ILE A 74 -25.65 -12.88 16.78
C ILE A 74 -25.60 -13.49 15.36
N SER A 75 -24.76 -12.96 14.47
CA SER A 75 -24.64 -13.38 13.06
C SER A 75 -24.14 -14.81 12.89
N ILE A 76 -23.39 -15.30 13.87
CA ILE A 76 -22.73 -16.60 13.88
C ILE A 76 -23.35 -17.39 15.03
N GLU A 77 -23.99 -18.51 14.73
CA GLU A 77 -24.24 -19.53 15.75
C GLU A 77 -22.87 -19.96 16.28
N ASP A 78 -22.60 -19.66 17.55
CA ASP A 78 -21.39 -20.02 18.29
C ASP A 78 -21.42 -21.54 18.52
N ASP A 79 -21.36 -22.31 17.43
CA ASP A 79 -21.27 -23.76 17.47
C ASP A 79 -19.83 -24.14 17.77
N ASP A 80 -19.64 -25.15 18.61
CA ASP A 80 -18.33 -25.65 19.06
C ASP A 80 -17.45 -26.11 17.87
N GLU A 81 -18.04 -26.31 16.69
CA GLU A 81 -17.35 -26.69 15.45
C GLU A 81 -16.87 -25.50 14.59
N SER A 82 -17.16 -24.25 14.98
CA SER A 82 -16.74 -23.07 14.22
C SER A 82 -15.22 -22.85 14.27
N LEU A 83 -14.62 -22.60 13.10
CA LEU A 83 -13.19 -22.37 13.00
C LEU A 83 -12.80 -21.06 13.70
N GLN A 84 -11.89 -21.14 14.66
CA GLN A 84 -11.35 -19.96 15.37
C GLN A 84 -9.92 -19.64 14.93
N TYR A 85 -9.48 -18.42 15.20
CA TYR A 85 -8.11 -17.99 14.87
C TYR A 85 -7.04 -18.84 15.59
N ILE A 86 -7.37 -19.42 16.75
CA ILE A 86 -6.48 -20.35 17.46
C ILE A 86 -6.24 -21.63 16.66
N ASP A 87 -7.26 -22.15 15.96
CA ASP A 87 -7.13 -23.34 15.13
C ASP A 87 -6.21 -23.09 13.94
N TYR A 88 -6.35 -21.91 13.31
CA TYR A 88 -5.41 -21.44 12.29
C TYR A 88 -3.98 -21.36 12.84
N SER A 89 -3.80 -20.76 14.01
CA SER A 89 -2.48 -20.59 14.66
C SER A 89 -1.82 -21.94 15.01
N ILE A 90 -2.61 -22.92 15.44
CA ILE A 90 -2.15 -24.29 15.70
C ILE A 90 -1.80 -24.99 14.38
N HIS A 91 -2.65 -24.87 13.36
CA HIS A 91 -2.43 -25.47 12.04
C HIS A 91 -1.13 -24.96 11.40
N GLU A 92 -0.89 -23.65 11.42
CA GLU A 92 0.33 -23.02 10.89
C GLU A 92 1.59 -23.57 11.57
N ARG A 93 1.52 -23.87 12.87
CA ARG A 93 2.65 -24.45 13.62
C ARG A 93 2.92 -25.91 13.29
N LEU A 94 1.88 -26.68 12.95
CA LEU A 94 1.96 -28.14 12.79
C LEU A 94 2.23 -28.57 11.34
N ILE A 95 1.86 -27.75 10.37
CA ILE A 95 2.02 -28.08 8.95
C ILE A 95 3.51 -28.11 8.57
N ASP A 96 3.90 -29.09 7.75
CA ASP A 96 5.24 -29.11 7.18
C ASP A 96 5.38 -28.04 6.10
N MET A 97 6.36 -27.16 6.29
CA MET A 97 6.66 -26.04 5.41
C MET A 97 8.05 -26.17 4.76
N SER A 98 8.61 -27.38 4.72
CA SER A 98 9.95 -27.65 4.17
C SER A 98 10.11 -27.13 2.74
N THR A 99 9.15 -27.38 1.85
CA THR A 99 9.18 -26.87 0.46
C THR A 99 9.14 -25.34 0.40
N SER A 100 8.28 -24.69 1.20
CA SER A 100 8.22 -23.22 1.25
C SER A 100 9.50 -22.62 1.83
N ARG A 101 10.11 -23.28 2.81
CA ARG A 101 11.42 -22.90 3.33
C ARG A 101 12.49 -22.91 2.24
N GLU A 102 12.58 -24.00 1.48
CA GLU A 102 13.55 -24.14 0.38
C GLU A 102 13.33 -23.07 -0.69
N PHE A 103 12.08 -22.83 -1.08
CA PHE A 103 11.71 -21.77 -2.01
C PHE A 103 12.21 -20.40 -1.53
N TRP A 104 11.94 -20.02 -0.28
CA TRP A 104 12.34 -18.71 0.24
C TRP A 104 13.86 -18.55 0.38
N CYS A 105 14.58 -19.62 0.73
CA CYS A 105 16.04 -19.62 0.72
C CYS A 105 16.59 -19.34 -0.69
N LEU A 106 16.05 -20.01 -1.72
CA LEU A 106 16.46 -19.82 -3.11
C LEU A 106 16.07 -18.44 -3.66
N GLN A 107 14.85 -18.00 -3.37
CA GLN A 107 14.31 -16.73 -3.87
C GLN A 107 15.14 -15.52 -3.40
N LEU A 108 15.74 -15.59 -2.21
CA LEU A 108 16.54 -14.52 -1.62
C LEU A 108 18.05 -14.84 -1.62
N GLU A 109 18.46 -15.92 -2.29
CA GLU A 109 19.86 -16.32 -2.38
C GLU A 109 20.69 -15.23 -3.08
N GLU A 110 21.85 -14.90 -2.53
CA GLU A 110 22.76 -13.85 -3.05
C GLU A 110 22.17 -12.42 -3.05
N TYR A 111 20.92 -12.21 -2.59
CA TYR A 111 20.38 -10.86 -2.47
C TYR A 111 21.06 -10.12 -1.31
N ASN A 112 21.51 -8.89 -1.55
CA ASN A 112 22.06 -8.07 -0.48
C ASN A 112 20.94 -7.46 0.37
N LEU A 113 20.55 -8.18 1.43
CA LEU A 113 19.47 -7.83 2.35
C LEU A 113 19.67 -6.49 3.08
N GLU A 114 20.90 -6.00 3.18
CA GLU A 114 21.22 -4.71 3.82
C GLU A 114 21.35 -3.56 2.79
N SER A 115 21.34 -3.87 1.48
CA SER A 115 21.42 -2.85 0.42
C SER A 115 20.09 -2.12 0.29
N ARG A 116 20.07 -0.85 0.71
CA ARG A 116 18.92 0.03 0.55
C ARG A 116 18.77 0.44 -0.92
N LEU A 117 17.53 0.46 -1.39
CA LEU A 117 17.21 1.09 -2.68
C LEU A 117 17.67 2.55 -2.65
N LEU A 118 18.33 2.98 -3.73
CA LEU A 118 18.75 4.36 -3.92
C LEU A 118 17.54 5.22 -4.28
N LEU A 119 16.83 5.70 -3.26
CA LEU A 119 15.70 6.62 -3.39
C LEU A 119 16.16 8.08 -3.22
N PRO A 120 15.45 9.07 -3.81
CA PRO A 120 15.77 10.48 -3.66
C PRO A 120 15.36 10.98 -2.26
N VAL A 121 16.17 10.63 -1.25
CA VAL A 121 15.97 11.06 0.14
C VAL A 121 16.56 12.44 0.36
N ASP A 122 15.90 13.26 1.18
CA ASP A 122 16.35 14.61 1.56
C ASP A 122 17.28 14.58 2.78
N ARG A 123 17.19 13.51 3.58
CA ARG A 123 17.89 13.36 4.86
C ARG A 123 18.46 11.96 5.04
N HIS A 124 19.56 11.87 5.78
CA HIS A 124 20.04 10.60 6.30
C HIS A 124 19.27 10.19 7.55
N ARG A 125 18.98 8.89 7.65
CA ARG A 125 18.33 8.32 8.83
C ARG A 125 19.22 8.50 10.07
N SER A 126 18.69 9.12 11.12
CA SER A 126 19.41 9.34 12.39
C SER A 126 19.51 8.07 13.24
N SER A 127 18.49 7.21 13.20
CA SER A 127 18.49 5.88 13.82
C SER A 127 17.54 4.92 13.09
N ASN A 128 17.90 3.64 13.03
CA ASN A 128 17.00 2.61 12.50
C ASN A 128 15.94 2.16 13.51
N ASP A 129 16.18 2.39 14.81
CA ASP A 129 15.32 1.91 15.91
C ASP A 129 14.23 2.91 16.32
N HIS A 130 14.40 4.20 16.04
CA HIS A 130 13.42 5.24 16.32
C HIS A 130 12.92 5.86 15.02
N ARG A 131 11.70 5.48 14.63
CA ARG A 131 10.97 6.09 13.51
C ARG A 131 9.98 7.12 14.05
N SER A 132 9.98 8.30 13.48
CA SER A 132 8.91 9.28 13.73
C SER A 132 7.59 8.74 13.17
N SER A 133 6.49 9.03 13.86
CA SER A 133 5.14 8.76 13.35
C SER A 133 4.71 9.74 12.26
N SER A 134 5.55 10.72 11.89
CA SER A 134 5.24 11.72 10.88
C SER A 134 5.48 11.19 9.46
N VAL A 135 4.54 11.49 8.56
CA VAL A 135 4.59 11.11 7.15
C VAL A 135 4.48 12.31 6.24
N SER A 136 5.07 12.18 5.04
CA SER A 136 4.79 13.04 3.90
C SER A 136 4.04 12.22 2.86
N VAL A 137 2.92 12.77 2.37
CA VAL A 137 1.97 12.03 1.53
C VAL A 137 1.69 12.81 0.26
N THR A 138 1.60 12.11 -0.87
CA THR A 138 0.97 12.59 -2.08
C THR A 138 -0.06 11.58 -2.57
N GLN A 139 -1.19 12.07 -3.07
CA GLN A 139 -2.23 11.24 -3.66
C GLN A 139 -2.60 11.80 -5.01
N ILE A 140 -2.63 10.93 -6.02
CA ILE A 140 -2.97 11.28 -7.39
C ILE A 140 -4.10 10.37 -7.84
N CYS A 141 -5.10 10.98 -8.45
CA CYS A 141 -6.24 10.29 -9.02
C CYS A 141 -6.15 10.38 -10.53
N PHE A 142 -6.10 9.23 -11.20
CA PHE A 142 -6.06 9.20 -12.65
C PHE A 142 -7.40 9.62 -13.25
N ASP A 143 -7.35 10.08 -14.50
CA ASP A 143 -8.54 10.30 -15.30
C ASP A 143 -9.19 8.98 -15.71
N ASN A 144 -10.39 9.07 -16.29
CA ASN A 144 -11.18 7.91 -16.67
C ASN A 144 -10.50 7.09 -17.78
N GLU A 145 -9.87 7.76 -18.74
CA GLU A 145 -9.22 7.12 -19.87
C GLU A 145 -8.04 6.26 -19.41
N THR A 146 -7.12 6.85 -18.64
CA THR A 146 -5.96 6.17 -18.07
C THR A 146 -6.39 5.00 -17.16
N SER A 147 -7.42 5.22 -16.34
CA SER A 147 -7.97 4.17 -15.46
C SER A 147 -8.50 2.99 -16.26
N GLN A 148 -9.28 3.26 -17.32
CA GLN A 148 -9.85 2.21 -18.17
C GLN A 148 -8.77 1.48 -18.97
N SER A 149 -7.82 2.20 -19.55
CA SER A 149 -6.70 1.60 -20.30
C SER A 149 -5.84 0.69 -19.44
N PHE A 150 -5.59 1.06 -18.17
CA PHE A 150 -4.92 0.19 -17.20
C PHE A 150 -5.70 -1.11 -16.94
N LEU A 151 -7.02 -1.02 -16.75
CA LEU A 151 -7.88 -2.18 -16.49
C LEU A 151 -8.03 -3.07 -17.74
N ASP A 152 -8.14 -2.46 -18.92
CA ASP A 152 -8.22 -3.16 -20.20
C ASP A 152 -6.92 -3.90 -20.48
N TYR A 153 -5.76 -3.28 -20.25
CA TYR A 153 -4.46 -3.94 -20.34
C TYR A 153 -4.41 -5.16 -19.41
N ALA A 154 -4.79 -4.99 -18.13
CA ALA A 154 -4.80 -6.09 -17.18
C ALA A 154 -5.68 -7.25 -17.66
N SER A 155 -6.86 -6.95 -18.19
CA SER A 155 -7.78 -7.94 -18.75
C SER A 155 -7.23 -8.64 -19.99
N ILE A 156 -6.67 -7.90 -20.95
CA ILE A 156 -6.14 -8.42 -22.22
C ILE A 156 -4.94 -9.34 -21.99
N HIS A 157 -4.04 -8.95 -21.08
CA HIS A 157 -2.82 -9.71 -20.78
C HIS A 157 -3.04 -10.79 -19.70
N HIS A 158 -4.28 -10.99 -19.24
CA HIS A 158 -4.66 -11.96 -18.22
C HIS A 158 -3.81 -11.82 -16.93
N VAL A 159 -3.59 -10.58 -16.50
CA VAL A 159 -2.88 -10.23 -15.26
C VAL A 159 -3.83 -9.51 -14.32
N THR A 160 -3.55 -9.58 -13.01
CA THR A 160 -4.35 -8.83 -12.04
C THR A 160 -3.91 -7.36 -12.00
N PRO A 161 -4.80 -6.42 -11.63
CA PRO A 161 -4.42 -5.03 -11.35
C PRO A 161 -3.25 -4.89 -10.37
N PHE A 162 -3.18 -5.79 -9.37
CA PHE A 162 -2.04 -5.85 -8.44
C PHE A 162 -0.73 -6.16 -9.18
N GLN A 163 -0.71 -7.18 -10.05
CA GLN A 163 0.48 -7.57 -10.82
C GLN A 163 0.92 -6.45 -11.75
N LEU A 164 -0.01 -5.82 -12.46
CA LEU A 164 0.29 -4.72 -13.36
C LEU A 164 0.84 -3.49 -12.62
N GLY A 165 0.20 -3.07 -11.53
CA GLY A 165 0.70 -1.97 -10.69
C GLY A 165 2.08 -2.26 -10.10
N LEU A 166 2.36 -3.53 -9.77
CA LEU A 166 3.66 -3.97 -9.29
C LEU A 166 4.72 -3.87 -10.40
N SER A 167 4.41 -4.29 -11.62
CA SER A 167 5.30 -4.14 -12.77
C SER A 167 5.66 -2.67 -13.04
N ILE A 168 4.68 -1.78 -12.96
CA ILE A 168 4.90 -0.34 -13.11
C ILE A 168 5.81 0.18 -11.99
N LEU A 169 5.60 -0.26 -10.75
CA LEU A 169 6.47 0.10 -9.64
C LEU A 169 7.91 -0.39 -9.87
N TYR A 170 8.13 -1.61 -10.36
CA TYR A 170 9.49 -2.08 -10.65
C TYR A 170 10.16 -1.30 -11.78
N ALA A 171 9.43 -0.99 -12.86
CA ALA A 171 9.94 -0.14 -13.94
C ALA A 171 10.28 1.27 -13.41
N PHE A 172 9.40 1.83 -12.58
CA PHE A 172 9.60 3.12 -11.94
C PHE A 172 10.82 3.12 -11.01
N LEU A 173 10.93 2.14 -10.12
CA LEU A 173 12.06 2.02 -9.19
C LEU A 173 13.37 1.81 -9.92
N PHE A 174 13.40 0.96 -10.96
CA PHE A 174 14.59 0.77 -11.82
C PHE A 174 15.10 2.11 -12.37
N LYS A 175 14.19 2.97 -12.85
CA LYS A 175 14.55 4.31 -13.34
C LYS A 175 14.94 5.27 -12.22
N LEU A 176 14.23 5.22 -11.10
CA LEU A 176 14.44 6.09 -9.95
C LEU A 176 15.78 5.81 -9.24
N SER A 177 16.20 4.56 -9.18
CA SER A 177 17.46 4.09 -8.55
C SER A 177 18.65 4.09 -9.50
N HIS A 178 18.57 4.81 -10.63
CA HIS A 178 19.63 4.92 -11.63
C HIS A 178 20.05 3.58 -12.27
N GLY A 179 19.09 2.67 -12.48
CA GLY A 179 19.29 1.42 -13.21
C GLY A 179 19.64 0.22 -12.34
N GLU A 180 19.39 0.28 -11.02
CA GLU A 180 19.52 -0.90 -10.14
C GLU A 180 18.55 -2.00 -10.60
N ASN A 181 19.10 -3.16 -10.93
CA ASN A 181 18.39 -4.21 -11.64
C ASN A 181 18.10 -5.45 -10.79
N ASP A 182 18.51 -5.49 -9.52
CA ASP A 182 18.11 -6.54 -8.58
C ASP A 182 17.35 -5.88 -7.43
N LEU A 183 16.03 -5.80 -7.59
CA LEU A 183 15.16 -5.05 -6.68
C LEU A 183 14.37 -6.01 -5.82
N CYS A 184 14.34 -5.77 -4.51
CA CYS A 184 13.44 -6.46 -3.59
C CYS A 184 12.62 -5.46 -2.81
N ILE A 185 11.29 -5.58 -2.93
CA ILE A 185 10.34 -4.78 -2.15
C ILE A 185 9.39 -5.71 -1.42
N SER A 186 8.67 -5.16 -0.44
CA SER A 186 7.65 -5.90 0.28
C SER A 186 6.27 -5.69 -0.34
N CYS A 187 5.48 -6.75 -0.42
CA CYS A 187 4.06 -6.66 -0.74
C CYS A 187 3.20 -7.17 0.43
N LEU A 188 2.00 -6.60 0.57
CA LEU A 188 1.03 -7.02 1.57
C LEU A 188 0.09 -8.09 1.00
N ASN A 189 0.16 -9.30 1.54
CA ASN A 189 -0.67 -10.42 1.13
C ASN A 189 -1.70 -10.72 2.21
N ALA A 190 -3.00 -10.70 1.88
CA ALA A 190 -4.07 -10.93 2.85
C ALA A 190 -4.01 -12.32 3.51
N ASN A 191 -3.41 -13.31 2.84
CA ASN A 191 -3.21 -14.69 3.34
C ASN A 191 -4.50 -15.40 3.81
N ARG A 192 -5.66 -15.01 3.24
CA ARG A 192 -6.96 -15.67 3.42
C ARG A 192 -7.25 -16.59 2.25
N TYR A 193 -6.37 -17.59 2.07
CA TYR A 193 -6.34 -18.47 0.88
C TYR A 193 -7.37 -19.61 0.90
N ARG A 194 -8.06 -19.83 2.03
CA ARG A 194 -9.20 -20.75 2.10
C ARG A 194 -10.48 -19.99 2.42
N ASN A 195 -11.62 -20.52 1.98
CA ASN A 195 -12.92 -19.88 2.16
C ASN A 195 -13.27 -19.71 3.64
N GLU A 196 -12.89 -20.67 4.48
CA GLU A 196 -13.11 -20.66 5.93
C GLU A 196 -12.36 -19.52 6.62
N LEU A 197 -11.27 -19.03 6.02
CA LEU A 197 -10.51 -17.89 6.55
C LEU A 197 -11.07 -16.54 6.11
N GLN A 198 -11.95 -16.47 5.11
CA GLN A 198 -12.37 -15.18 4.54
C GLN A 198 -13.19 -14.34 5.52
N ASN A 199 -14.00 -14.98 6.37
CA ASN A 199 -14.91 -14.31 7.31
C ASN A 199 -14.41 -14.35 8.77
N LEU A 200 -13.16 -14.75 9.01
CA LEU A 200 -12.62 -14.86 10.37
C LEU A 200 -11.93 -13.55 10.80
N ILE A 201 -12.26 -13.02 11.97
CA ILE A 201 -11.49 -11.91 12.55
C ILE A 201 -10.13 -12.46 13.02
N GLY A 202 -9.04 -11.83 12.58
CA GLY A 202 -7.69 -12.28 12.94
C GLY A 202 -6.57 -11.54 12.20
N MET A 203 -5.35 -11.84 12.60
CA MET A 203 -4.13 -11.28 12.02
C MET A 203 -3.58 -12.24 10.96
N PHE A 204 -4.07 -12.14 9.71
CA PHE A 204 -3.64 -13.01 8.60
C PHE A 204 -2.66 -12.33 7.65
N VAL A 205 -2.80 -11.01 7.44
CA VAL A 205 -1.96 -10.29 6.46
C VAL A 205 -0.46 -10.52 6.71
N SER A 206 0.25 -10.92 5.68
CA SER A 206 1.70 -11.10 5.70
C SER A 206 2.37 -10.06 4.82
N THR A 207 3.55 -9.63 5.24
CA THR A 207 4.44 -8.78 4.46
C THR A 207 5.53 -9.66 3.87
N LEU A 208 5.53 -9.86 2.56
CA LEU A 208 6.42 -10.81 1.90
C LEU A 208 7.38 -10.11 0.95
N PRO A 209 8.64 -10.56 0.86
CA PRO A 209 9.59 -10.02 -0.11
C PRO A 209 9.26 -10.52 -1.51
N TYR A 210 9.15 -9.58 -2.44
CA TYR A 210 9.10 -9.82 -3.87
C TYR A 210 10.44 -9.36 -4.41
N ARG A 211 11.26 -10.27 -4.92
CA ARG A 211 12.56 -9.96 -5.54
C ARG A 211 12.45 -10.18 -7.03
N ILE A 212 12.85 -9.18 -7.81
CA ILE A 212 12.84 -9.19 -9.27
C ILE A 212 14.21 -8.73 -9.77
N GLN A 213 14.83 -9.60 -10.56
CA GLN A 213 16.03 -9.28 -11.32
C GLN A 213 15.60 -8.82 -12.71
N LEU A 214 15.65 -7.50 -12.92
CA LEU A 214 15.27 -6.82 -14.14
C LEU A 214 16.33 -6.97 -15.23
N ASN A 215 15.89 -7.12 -16.47
CA ASN A 215 16.71 -6.85 -17.64
C ASN A 215 16.33 -5.48 -18.22
N SER A 216 17.30 -4.58 -18.33
CA SER A 216 17.10 -3.23 -18.85
C SER A 216 16.54 -3.20 -20.28
N HIS A 217 16.72 -4.27 -21.05
CA HIS A 217 16.25 -4.38 -22.44
C HIS A 217 14.83 -4.95 -22.55
N TRP A 218 14.24 -5.42 -21.44
CA TRP A 218 12.88 -5.93 -21.49
C TRP A 218 11.91 -4.85 -21.95
N SER A 219 10.96 -5.26 -22.79
CA SER A 219 9.76 -4.48 -23.01
C SER A 219 8.93 -4.42 -21.74
N PHE A 220 7.95 -3.51 -21.70
CA PHE A 220 7.02 -3.46 -20.58
C PHE A 220 6.20 -4.75 -20.48
N ASP A 221 5.77 -5.33 -21.60
CA ASP A 221 5.06 -6.61 -21.63
C ASP A 221 5.88 -7.77 -21.05
N GLU A 222 7.17 -7.86 -21.42
CA GLU A 222 8.07 -8.89 -20.89
C GLU A 222 8.25 -8.74 -19.36
N LEU A 223 8.32 -7.50 -18.87
CA LEU A 223 8.35 -7.24 -17.42
C LEU A 223 7.03 -7.65 -16.75
N VAL A 224 5.87 -7.36 -17.35
CA VAL A 224 4.57 -7.77 -16.81
C VAL A 224 4.45 -9.29 -16.73
N GLU A 225 4.84 -10.00 -17.79
CA GLU A 225 4.83 -11.47 -17.80
C GLU A 225 5.76 -12.04 -16.72
N TYR A 226 6.99 -11.50 -16.59
CA TYR A 226 7.94 -11.93 -15.57
C TYR A 226 7.42 -11.68 -14.15
N VAL A 227 6.85 -10.49 -13.90
CA VAL A 227 6.26 -10.13 -12.58
C VAL A 227 5.08 -11.04 -12.26
N ARG A 228 4.22 -11.36 -13.24
CA ARG A 228 3.10 -12.29 -13.08
C ARG A 228 3.59 -13.65 -12.60
N GLU A 229 4.56 -14.25 -13.28
CA GLU A 229 5.11 -15.56 -12.92
C GLU A 229 5.73 -15.53 -11.52
N LYS A 230 6.51 -14.49 -11.20
CA LYS A 230 7.07 -14.31 -9.85
C LYS A 230 6.00 -14.16 -8.78
N CYS A 231 4.93 -13.43 -9.06
CA CYS A 231 3.81 -13.30 -8.12
C CYS A 231 3.14 -14.64 -7.85
N LEU A 232 2.92 -15.46 -8.88
CA LEU A 232 2.32 -16.78 -8.73
C LEU A 232 3.19 -17.69 -7.86
N SER A 233 4.50 -17.74 -8.11
CA SER A 233 5.43 -18.52 -7.28
C SER A 233 5.45 -18.06 -5.82
N VAL A 234 5.44 -16.75 -5.57
CA VAL A 234 5.38 -16.22 -4.19
C VAL A 234 4.04 -16.56 -3.52
N LEU A 235 2.92 -16.49 -4.25
CA LEU A 235 1.59 -16.79 -3.71
C LEU A 235 1.49 -18.25 -3.25
N GLU A 236 2.07 -19.20 -3.98
CA GLU A 236 2.11 -20.62 -3.58
C GLU A 236 2.79 -20.82 -2.22
N HIS A 237 3.79 -19.98 -1.89
CA HIS A 237 4.58 -20.06 -0.66
C HIS A 237 4.26 -18.94 0.36
N SER A 238 3.18 -18.18 0.13
CA SER A 238 2.82 -16.98 0.91
C SER A 238 2.42 -17.25 2.37
N HIS A 239 2.03 -18.49 2.64
CA HIS A 239 1.66 -19.01 3.95
C HIS A 239 2.88 -19.25 4.86
N TYR A 240 4.11 -19.18 4.32
CA TYR A 240 5.32 -19.26 5.12
C TYR A 240 5.55 -17.94 5.88
N PRO A 241 5.63 -17.95 7.22
CA PRO A 241 5.67 -16.70 7.97
C PRO A 241 6.97 -15.91 7.73
N LEU A 242 6.86 -14.58 7.59
CA LEU A 242 8.02 -13.70 7.41
C LEU A 242 9.10 -13.95 8.48
N GLN A 243 8.71 -14.12 9.75
CA GLN A 243 9.65 -14.35 10.84
C GLN A 243 10.51 -15.61 10.63
N HIS A 244 9.96 -16.65 9.99
CA HIS A 244 10.71 -17.84 9.63
C HIS A 244 11.67 -17.59 8.46
N ILE A 245 11.27 -16.77 7.47
CA ILE A 245 12.17 -16.30 6.39
C ILE A 245 13.36 -15.57 7.02
N LEU A 246 13.11 -14.62 7.93
CA LEU A 246 14.17 -13.83 8.57
C LEU A 246 15.11 -14.70 9.41
N ALA A 247 14.54 -15.63 10.19
CA ALA A 247 15.31 -16.56 11.00
C ALA A 247 16.25 -17.45 10.15
N ASN A 248 15.79 -17.90 8.98
CA ASN A 248 16.59 -18.73 8.07
C ASN A 248 17.73 -17.94 7.41
N LEU A 249 17.53 -16.64 7.16
CA LEU A 249 18.54 -15.75 6.59
C LEU A 249 19.56 -15.28 7.64
N HIS A 250 19.33 -15.54 8.93
CA HIS A 250 20.15 -15.07 10.05
C HIS A 250 20.31 -13.54 10.11
N VAL A 251 19.31 -12.79 9.65
CA VAL A 251 19.33 -11.31 9.63
C VAL A 251 18.29 -10.74 10.59
N ASN A 252 18.67 -9.71 11.34
CA ASN A 252 17.73 -8.96 12.17
C ASN A 252 16.82 -8.07 11.30
N GLN A 253 15.52 -8.06 11.59
CA GLN A 253 14.51 -7.29 10.84
C GLN A 253 14.88 -5.80 10.65
N SER A 254 15.52 -5.17 11.64
CA SER A 254 15.96 -3.77 11.61
C SER A 254 17.03 -3.45 10.55
N ARG A 255 17.61 -4.47 9.92
CA ARG A 255 18.67 -4.35 8.90
C ARG A 255 18.20 -4.71 7.49
N ILE A 256 16.93 -5.06 7.33
CA ILE A 256 16.41 -5.58 6.06
C ILE A 256 15.83 -4.44 5.23
N SER A 257 16.46 -4.18 4.09
CA SER A 257 16.10 -3.06 3.21
C SER A 257 14.77 -3.24 2.49
N PHE A 258 14.38 -4.47 2.11
CA PHE A 258 13.11 -4.69 1.40
C PHE A 258 11.89 -4.40 2.28
N LEU A 259 12.04 -4.34 3.60
CA LEU A 259 10.97 -3.92 4.53
C LEU A 259 10.83 -2.39 4.60
N GLU A 260 11.69 -1.63 3.93
CA GLU A 260 11.62 -0.17 3.89
C GLU A 260 10.71 0.31 2.76
N THR A 261 10.59 -0.48 1.68
CA THR A 261 9.74 -0.18 0.51
C THR A 261 8.58 -1.17 0.42
N VAL A 262 7.34 -0.66 0.47
CA VAL A 262 6.12 -1.47 0.45
C VAL A 262 5.21 -1.12 -0.71
N TYR A 263 4.64 -2.14 -1.32
CA TYR A 263 3.59 -2.07 -2.31
C TYR A 263 2.30 -2.70 -1.81
N ASP A 264 1.18 -2.05 -2.09
CA ASP A 264 -0.16 -2.57 -1.82
C ASP A 264 -1.14 -2.17 -2.94
N PHE A 265 -2.17 -2.98 -3.12
CA PHE A 265 -3.27 -2.70 -4.05
C PHE A 265 -4.59 -2.96 -3.34
N ILE A 266 -5.41 -1.92 -3.22
CA ILE A 266 -6.69 -1.97 -2.52
C ILE A 266 -7.81 -1.78 -3.53
N THR A 267 -8.73 -2.73 -3.57
CA THR A 267 -10.02 -2.55 -4.24
C THR A 267 -11.06 -2.16 -3.20
N ILE A 268 -11.68 -0.99 -3.37
CA ILE A 268 -12.80 -0.55 -2.54
C ILE A 268 -14.01 -1.41 -2.88
N SER A 269 -14.71 -1.90 -1.85
CA SER A 269 -15.93 -2.70 -2.01
C SER A 269 -17.09 -2.03 -1.30
N PRO A 270 -18.36 -2.29 -1.69
CA PRO A 270 -19.51 -1.66 -1.03
C PRO A 270 -19.59 -2.00 0.47
N GLN A 271 -18.99 -3.11 0.87
CA GLN A 271 -18.96 -3.59 2.25
C GLN A 271 -17.88 -2.92 3.10
N SER A 272 -17.00 -2.09 2.54
CA SER A 272 -15.82 -1.60 3.27
C SER A 272 -16.07 -0.35 4.11
N ASP A 273 -17.11 0.46 3.82
CA ASP A 273 -17.11 1.87 4.26
C ASP A 273 -18.40 2.36 4.96
N GLY A 274 -19.40 1.50 5.17
CA GLY A 274 -20.69 1.90 5.74
C GLY A 274 -21.05 1.15 7.02
N LEU A 275 -21.14 1.85 8.14
CA LEU A 275 -21.77 1.37 9.37
C LEU A 275 -23.20 1.91 9.42
N SER A 276 -24.20 1.03 9.44
CA SER A 276 -25.62 1.40 9.49
C SER A 276 -26.32 0.72 10.66
N LEU A 277 -26.77 1.52 11.63
CA LEU A 277 -27.35 1.08 12.88
C LEU A 277 -28.73 1.73 13.06
N ASP A 278 -29.78 0.91 13.14
CA ASP A 278 -31.20 1.32 13.27
C ASP A 278 -31.62 2.40 12.25
N GLY A 279 -31.20 2.23 11.00
CA GLY A 279 -31.46 3.16 9.90
C GLY A 279 -30.62 4.45 9.91
N GLY A 280 -29.80 4.67 10.94
CA GLY A 280 -28.78 5.72 10.98
C GLY A 280 -27.52 5.29 10.25
N SER A 281 -27.03 6.12 9.32
CA SER A 281 -25.78 5.86 8.61
C SER A 281 -24.62 6.65 9.21
N PHE A 282 -23.53 5.95 9.51
CA PHE A 282 -22.28 6.54 9.93
C PHE A 282 -21.42 6.76 8.70
N LYS A 283 -20.85 7.97 8.60
CA LYS A 283 -19.85 8.29 7.59
C LYS A 283 -18.49 8.26 8.26
N GLN A 284 -17.57 7.49 7.70
CA GLN A 284 -16.18 7.54 8.15
C GLN A 284 -15.64 8.96 7.99
N MET A 285 -15.18 9.54 9.10
CA MET A 285 -14.50 10.84 9.08
C MET A 285 -13.01 10.59 8.84
N SER A 286 -12.50 11.07 7.72
CA SER A 286 -11.06 11.14 7.49
C SER A 286 -10.53 12.31 8.31
N PHE A 287 -9.75 12.04 9.35
CA PHE A 287 -8.99 13.09 10.01
C PHE A 287 -7.86 13.52 9.05
N GLU A 288 -7.76 14.83 8.77
CA GLU A 288 -6.70 15.40 7.92
C GLU A 288 -5.30 15.10 8.48
N GLN A 289 -5.21 14.92 9.79
CA GLN A 289 -4.09 14.31 10.49
C GLN A 289 -4.42 12.84 10.77
N SER A 290 -4.40 12.01 9.73
CA SER A 290 -4.27 10.59 10.00
C SER A 290 -2.97 10.41 10.78
N PHE A 291 -3.05 9.80 11.96
CA PHE A 291 -1.88 9.20 12.60
C PHE A 291 -1.42 8.01 11.74
N GLU A 292 -1.07 8.28 10.49
CA GLU A 292 -0.33 7.37 9.63
C GLU A 292 1.06 7.28 10.24
N VAL A 293 1.22 6.40 11.22
CA VAL A 293 2.54 6.04 11.71
C VAL A 293 3.31 5.50 10.51
N ALA A 294 4.43 6.12 10.17
CA ALA A 294 5.34 5.65 9.14
C ALA A 294 5.87 4.25 9.50
N LYS A 295 5.10 3.21 9.15
CA LYS A 295 5.52 1.81 9.31
C LYS A 295 6.66 1.47 8.36
N PHE A 296 6.75 2.20 7.24
CA PHE A 296 7.69 1.97 6.15
C PHE A 296 8.28 3.31 5.69
N ASP A 297 9.42 3.26 5.00
CA ASP A 297 10.15 4.44 4.56
C ASP A 297 9.53 5.00 3.27
N PHE A 298 9.10 4.09 2.40
CA PHE A 298 8.42 4.34 1.14
C PHE A 298 7.27 3.35 0.97
N SER A 299 6.03 3.82 0.90
CA SER A 299 4.85 2.97 0.70
C SER A 299 4.01 3.49 -0.45
N LEU A 300 3.85 2.67 -1.48
CA LEU A 300 2.95 2.94 -2.60
C LEU A 300 1.72 2.05 -2.49
N THR A 301 0.55 2.67 -2.42
CA THR A 301 -0.73 1.97 -2.42
C THR A 301 -1.55 2.42 -3.62
N PHE A 302 -1.88 1.49 -4.53
CA PHE A 302 -2.93 1.75 -5.51
C PHE A 302 -4.29 1.51 -4.90
N VAL A 303 -5.25 2.37 -5.25
CA VAL A 303 -6.64 2.25 -4.83
C VAL A 303 -7.51 2.26 -6.07
N TYR A 304 -8.20 1.15 -6.28
CA TYR A 304 -9.21 0.98 -7.31
C TYR A 304 -10.61 1.09 -6.68
N ASN A 305 -11.42 2.04 -7.15
CA ASN A 305 -12.78 2.24 -6.69
C ASN A 305 -13.80 1.96 -7.81
N PRO A 306 -14.36 0.73 -7.88
CA PRO A 306 -15.37 0.36 -8.87
C PRO A 306 -16.76 0.98 -8.59
N LEU A 307 -16.97 1.61 -7.44
CA LEU A 307 -18.28 2.17 -7.04
C LEU A 307 -18.51 3.59 -7.57
N LEU A 308 -17.45 4.24 -8.02
CA LEU A 308 -17.55 5.54 -8.69
C LEU A 308 -17.87 5.29 -10.18
N GLU A 309 -18.66 6.17 -10.79
CA GLU A 309 -19.17 6.03 -12.18
C GLU A 309 -18.08 5.75 -13.25
N ASN A 310 -16.80 5.96 -12.90
CA ASN A 310 -15.64 5.89 -13.80
C ASN A 310 -14.56 4.88 -13.34
N ASN A 311 -14.88 3.88 -12.51
CA ASN A 311 -13.90 2.83 -12.12
C ASN A 311 -12.55 3.42 -11.65
N ARG A 312 -12.62 4.40 -10.76
CA ARG A 312 -11.51 5.34 -10.56
C ARG A 312 -10.29 4.65 -9.99
N LEU A 313 -9.17 4.74 -10.71
CA LEU A 313 -7.85 4.35 -10.21
C LEU A 313 -7.16 5.58 -9.59
N SER A 314 -6.48 5.35 -8.48
CA SER A 314 -5.63 6.34 -7.84
C SER A 314 -4.45 5.65 -7.18
N PHE A 315 -3.43 6.42 -6.82
CA PHE A 315 -2.41 5.94 -5.90
C PHE A 315 -2.16 6.95 -4.79
N ARG A 316 -1.71 6.41 -3.65
CA ARG A 316 -1.18 7.15 -2.53
C ARG A 316 0.27 6.71 -2.31
N LEU A 317 1.16 7.69 -2.30
CA LEU A 317 2.56 7.51 -1.90
C LEU A 317 2.74 8.15 -0.52
N THR A 318 3.04 7.31 0.47
CA THR A 318 3.30 7.70 1.85
C THR A 318 4.77 7.41 2.16
N CYS A 319 5.51 8.44 2.57
CA CYS A 319 6.93 8.34 2.90
C CYS A 319 7.19 8.80 4.33
N SER A 320 8.23 8.25 4.96
CA SER A 320 8.66 8.71 6.28
C SER A 320 9.20 10.14 6.20
N HIS A 321 8.64 11.04 7.02
CA HIS A 321 9.11 12.43 7.07
C HIS A 321 10.55 12.54 7.60
N ASP A 322 11.06 11.50 8.27
CA ASP A 322 12.46 11.43 8.68
C ASP A 322 13.43 11.46 7.50
N LEU A 323 12.98 11.01 6.33
CA LEU A 323 13.79 10.86 5.12
C LEU A 323 13.38 11.79 3.98
N PHE A 324 12.08 12.08 3.85
CA PHE A 324 11.52 12.79 2.71
C PHE A 324 10.76 14.04 3.14
N ASP A 325 10.98 15.13 2.42
CA ASP A 325 10.17 16.34 2.45
C ASP A 325 8.95 16.20 1.54
N GLU A 326 7.89 16.95 1.87
CA GLU A 326 6.64 16.96 1.09
C GLU A 326 6.86 17.31 -0.38
N SER A 327 7.81 18.22 -0.69
CA SER A 327 8.16 18.57 -2.06
C SER A 327 8.74 17.39 -2.82
N THR A 328 9.59 16.60 -2.18
CA THR A 328 10.25 15.44 -2.78
C THR A 328 9.25 14.33 -3.02
N VAL A 329 8.38 14.04 -2.04
CA VAL A 329 7.28 13.07 -2.19
C VAL A 329 6.33 13.50 -3.31
N ARG A 330 5.97 14.78 -3.39
CA ARG A 330 5.12 15.31 -4.46
C ARG A 330 5.78 15.14 -5.84
N ASN A 331 7.06 15.46 -5.97
CA ASN A 331 7.79 15.31 -7.23
C ASN A 331 7.89 13.85 -7.66
N VAL A 332 8.22 12.93 -6.74
CA VAL A 332 8.20 11.49 -7.00
C VAL A 332 6.81 11.02 -7.46
N GLY A 333 5.74 11.51 -6.81
CA GLY A 333 4.37 11.26 -7.24
C GLY A 333 4.08 11.72 -8.67
N ARG A 334 4.45 12.96 -9.02
CA ARG A 334 4.29 13.49 -10.40
C ARG A 334 5.04 12.64 -11.42
N ARG A 335 6.25 12.16 -11.09
CA ARG A 335 7.04 11.30 -11.96
C ARG A 335 6.39 9.92 -12.17
N LEU A 336 5.78 9.37 -11.12
CA LEU A 336 5.01 8.13 -11.23
C LEU A 336 3.75 8.34 -12.08
N GLU A 337 3.03 9.44 -11.88
CA GLU A 337 1.88 9.80 -12.73
C GLU A 337 2.29 9.93 -14.21
N TYR A 338 3.42 10.60 -14.48
CA TYR A 338 3.94 10.72 -15.84
C TYR A 338 4.36 9.38 -16.43
N CYS A 339 4.89 8.46 -15.63
CA CYS A 339 5.16 7.08 -16.04
C CYS A 339 3.87 6.35 -16.43
N PHE A 340 2.77 6.53 -15.68
CA PHE A 340 1.45 6.00 -16.02
C PHE A 340 0.92 6.58 -17.32
N GLN A 341 1.01 7.90 -17.51
CA GLN A 341 0.53 8.56 -18.73
C GLN A 341 1.28 8.07 -19.97
N GLN A 342 2.60 7.89 -19.87
CA GLN A 342 3.39 7.30 -20.95
C GLN A 342 2.90 5.91 -21.33
N LEU A 343 2.47 5.09 -20.37
CA LEU A 343 2.05 3.71 -20.62
C LEU A 343 0.58 3.60 -21.07
N PHE A 344 -0.31 4.46 -20.57
CA PHE A 344 -1.77 4.24 -20.69
C PHE A 344 -2.57 5.41 -21.26
N SER A 345 -1.98 6.58 -21.53
CA SER A 345 -2.71 7.67 -22.18
C SER A 345 -2.69 7.50 -23.71
N SER A 346 -3.82 7.73 -24.37
CA SER A 346 -3.89 7.68 -25.84
C SER A 346 -3.20 8.91 -26.42
N ASN A 347 -1.93 8.81 -26.80
CA ASN A 347 -1.32 9.84 -27.63
C ASN A 347 -1.80 9.69 -29.09
N GLU A 348 -2.35 10.74 -29.69
CA GLU A 348 -2.81 10.76 -31.10
C GLU A 348 -1.73 10.33 -32.12
N ASN A 349 -0.46 10.32 -31.71
CA ASN A 349 0.69 9.95 -32.54
C ASN A 349 1.38 8.63 -32.19
N THR A 350 0.93 7.88 -31.17
CA THR A 350 1.57 6.62 -30.75
C THR A 350 0.52 5.53 -30.62
N ASN A 351 0.65 4.43 -31.37
CA ASN A 351 -0.19 3.26 -31.11
C ASN A 351 0.16 2.73 -29.71
N MET A 352 -0.82 2.53 -28.83
CA MET A 352 -0.58 1.94 -27.49
C MET A 352 0.21 0.63 -27.58
N ILE A 353 -0.04 -0.16 -28.63
CA ILE A 353 0.68 -1.41 -28.92
C ILE A 353 2.20 -1.18 -29.01
N ASP A 354 2.66 -0.12 -29.71
CA ASP A 354 4.10 0.17 -29.87
C ASP A 354 4.75 0.62 -28.54
N THR A 355 3.95 1.17 -27.63
CA THR A 355 4.42 1.65 -26.33
C THR A 355 4.73 0.49 -25.38
N TYR A 356 3.95 -0.60 -25.42
CA TYR A 356 4.20 -1.77 -24.59
C TYR A 356 5.42 -2.60 -25.03
N PHE A 357 5.80 -2.50 -26.31
CA PHE A 357 7.05 -3.05 -26.85
C PHE A 357 8.28 -2.19 -26.54
N THR A 358 8.07 -0.99 -25.99
CA THR A 358 9.17 -0.09 -25.65
C THR A 358 9.93 -0.63 -24.45
N SER A 359 11.25 -0.62 -24.53
CA SER A 359 12.13 -1.05 -23.44
C SER A 359 11.87 -0.21 -22.17
N ILE A 360 11.86 -0.85 -21.00
CA ILE A 360 11.73 -0.18 -19.70
C ILE A 360 12.79 0.91 -19.49
N SER A 361 13.94 0.82 -20.17
CA SER A 361 14.98 1.85 -20.13
C SER A 361 14.57 3.17 -20.76
N ASN A 362 13.60 3.16 -21.68
CA ASN A 362 13.13 4.34 -22.41
C ASN A 362 12.01 5.10 -21.68
N ILE A 363 11.47 4.55 -20.59
CA ILE A 363 10.52 5.27 -19.74
C ILE A 363 11.22 6.52 -19.18
N ASN A 364 10.62 7.68 -19.40
CA ASN A 364 11.18 8.95 -18.94
C ASN A 364 10.58 9.33 -17.58
N LEU A 365 11.43 9.71 -16.63
CA LEU A 365 11.02 10.27 -15.34
C LEU A 365 11.25 11.78 -15.24
N ILE A 366 11.84 12.41 -16.27
CA ILE A 366 11.96 13.86 -16.34
C ILE A 366 10.62 14.41 -16.81
N LEU A 367 10.04 15.31 -16.02
CA LEU A 367 8.76 15.93 -16.35
C LEU A 367 8.92 16.85 -17.58
N PRO A 368 7.86 17.04 -18.40
CA PRO A 368 7.92 17.96 -19.54
C PRO A 368 8.37 19.38 -19.15
N GLU A 369 7.85 19.91 -18.04
CA GLU A 369 8.24 21.21 -17.48
C GLU A 369 9.74 21.28 -17.14
N GLU A 370 10.31 20.22 -16.57
CA GLU A 370 11.75 20.14 -16.25
C GLU A 370 12.60 20.09 -17.54
N THR A 371 12.05 19.52 -18.62
CA THR A 371 12.74 19.44 -19.92
C THR A 371 12.81 20.81 -20.58
N GLU A 372 11.71 21.57 -20.57
CA GLU A 372 11.67 22.95 -21.07
C GLU A 372 12.65 23.85 -20.30
N GLU A 373 12.69 23.75 -18.96
CA GLU A 373 13.67 24.49 -18.14
C GLU A 373 15.12 24.12 -18.46
N LEU A 374 15.41 22.84 -18.68
CA LEU A 374 16.75 22.38 -19.05
C LEU A 374 17.15 22.88 -20.45
N GLU A 375 16.24 22.85 -21.41
CA GLU A 375 16.46 23.39 -22.75
C GLU A 375 16.72 24.90 -22.69
N ASP A 376 15.88 25.65 -21.98
CA ASP A 376 16.06 27.10 -21.76
C ASP A 376 17.39 27.42 -21.08
N ALA A 377 17.79 26.63 -20.08
CA ALA A 377 19.09 26.78 -19.41
C ALA A 377 20.27 26.48 -20.34
N ILE A 378 20.14 25.49 -21.24
CA ILE A 378 21.15 25.18 -22.27
C ILE A 378 21.23 26.34 -23.29
N PHE A 379 20.10 26.86 -23.77
CA PHE A 379 20.06 28.00 -24.68
C PHE A 379 20.65 29.27 -24.05
N CYS A 380 20.39 29.51 -22.75
CA CYS A 380 21.00 30.62 -22.00
C CYS A 380 22.51 30.46 -21.84
N ARG A 381 23.04 29.24 -21.73
CA ARG A 381 24.49 28.99 -21.70
C ARG A 381 25.14 29.11 -23.08
N GLN A 382 24.42 28.75 -24.16
CA GLN A 382 24.92 28.86 -25.53
C GLN A 382 24.93 30.30 -26.06
N SER A 383 24.04 31.18 -25.60
CA SER A 383 24.06 32.60 -25.99
C SER A 383 25.36 33.32 -25.57
N HIS A 384 26.01 32.85 -24.50
CA HIS A 384 27.35 33.30 -24.10
C HIS A 384 28.49 32.76 -24.97
N ILE A 385 28.29 31.65 -25.70
CA ILE A 385 29.30 31.05 -26.57
C ILE A 385 29.30 31.69 -27.97
N ILE A 386 28.17 32.26 -28.41
CA ILE A 386 28.06 32.87 -29.75
C ILE A 386 28.66 34.29 -29.81
N ASN A 387 28.82 34.97 -28.66
CA ASN A 387 29.34 36.34 -28.62
C ASN A 387 30.88 36.46 -28.46
N GLU A 388 31.61 35.37 -28.22
CA GLU A 388 33.08 35.41 -28.15
C GLU A 388 33.78 35.07 -29.49
N GLY A 389 33.02 34.79 -30.56
CA GLY A 389 33.57 34.33 -31.84
C GLY A 389 33.49 35.28 -33.05
N MET A 390 32.95 36.50 -32.91
CA MET A 390 32.76 37.43 -34.05
C MET A 390 33.46 38.79 -33.93
N PHE A 391 34.50 38.89 -33.09
CA PHE A 391 35.45 40.00 -33.16
C PHE A 391 36.89 39.50 -33.00
N ASN A 392 37.51 39.09 -34.12
CA ASN A 392 38.91 39.37 -34.45
C ASN A 392 39.20 39.01 -35.91
#